data_AF-A0A2V7QPT8-F1
#
_entry.id   AF-A0A2V7QPT8-F1
#
_cell.length_a   1.000
_cell.length_b   1.000
_cell.length_c   1.000
_cell.angle_alpha   90.00
_cell.angle_beta   90.00
_cell.angle_gamma   90.00
#
_symmetry.space_group_name_H-M   'P 1'
#
loop_
_entity.id
_entity.type
_entity.pdbx_description
1 polymer ?
#
loop_
_entity_poly.entity_id
_entity_poly.type
_entity_poly.pdbx_seq_one_letter_code
_entity_poly.pdbx_strand_id
1 'polypeptide(L)'
;MKVDLESVASDLDTVTIDATSGRMEEFYYHKNTSSFGYFIDEPEIRKRAPRFVSELFRTIPGARIQVSRRIGNTVTLRGCQPRIWVDGVKTQDTELDEVANVDEVAAIEVYPSWAGTPPQYMDRETRACGTIVVWSRR
;
A
#
# COMPACT_ATOMS: atom_id res chain seq x y z
N MET A 1 24.99 -43.80 -34.45
CA MET A 1 23.61 -43.30 -34.57
C MET A 1 23.53 -42.06 -33.68
N LYS A 2 23.54 -40.86 -34.27
CA LYS A 2 23.40 -39.60 -33.54
C LYS A 2 21.94 -39.19 -33.59
N VAL A 3 21.37 -38.87 -32.43
CA VAL A 3 20.03 -38.30 -32.32
C VAL A 3 20.22 -36.81 -32.17
N ASP A 4 19.82 -36.05 -33.19
CA ASP A 4 19.76 -34.60 -33.15
C ASP A 4 18.38 -34.19 -32.61
N LEU A 5 18.38 -33.42 -31.52
CA LEU A 5 17.17 -32.89 -30.89
C LEU A 5 16.91 -31.50 -31.47
N GLU A 6 15.86 -31.38 -32.27
CA GLU A 6 15.37 -30.09 -32.78
C GLU A 6 14.64 -29.37 -31.63
N SER A 7 15.17 -28.23 -31.19
CA SER A 7 14.49 -27.38 -30.20
C SER A 7 13.38 -26.61 -30.91
N VAL A 8 12.13 -27.02 -30.68
CA VAL A 8 10.96 -26.23 -31.10
C VAL A 8 10.84 -25.05 -30.14
N ALA A 9 11.28 -23.88 -30.58
CA ALA A 9 11.03 -22.63 -29.87
C ALA A 9 9.52 -22.36 -29.90
N SER A 10 8.86 -22.46 -28.74
CA SER A 10 7.48 -22.00 -28.60
C SER A 10 7.50 -20.50 -28.36
N ASP A 11 7.07 -19.72 -29.34
CA ASP A 11 6.73 -18.31 -29.14
C ASP A 11 5.57 -18.25 -28.15
N LEU A 12 5.85 -17.78 -26.93
CA LEU A 12 4.85 -17.51 -25.91
C LEU A 12 4.25 -16.13 -26.20
N ASP A 13 2.93 -16.08 -26.33
CA ASP A 13 2.18 -14.84 -26.48
C ASP A 13 2.55 -13.85 -25.36
N THR A 14 2.72 -12.59 -25.73
CA THR A 14 3.04 -11.51 -24.78
C THR A 14 1.88 -11.35 -23.81
N VAL A 15 2.09 -11.73 -22.55
CA VAL A 15 1.16 -11.45 -21.46
C VAL A 15 1.21 -9.95 -21.18
N THR A 16 0.21 -9.20 -21.62
CA THR A 16 -0.01 -7.83 -21.17
C THR A 16 -0.49 -7.87 -19.72
N ILE A 17 0.47 -7.78 -18.79
CA ILE A 17 0.19 -7.63 -17.37
C ILE A 17 -0.27 -6.20 -17.16
N ASP A 18 -1.55 -6.00 -16.85
CA ASP A 18 -2.03 -4.71 -16.38
C ASP A 18 -1.35 -4.43 -15.02
N ALA A 19 -0.50 -3.41 -14.97
CA ALA A 19 0.24 -3.07 -13.75
C ALA A 19 -0.69 -2.75 -12.58
N THR A 20 -1.94 -2.33 -12.85
CA THR A 20 -2.97 -2.11 -11.82
C THR A 20 -3.49 -3.44 -11.29
N SER A 21 -3.68 -4.44 -12.17
CA SER A 21 -4.09 -5.79 -11.79
C SER A 21 -3.05 -6.45 -10.87
N GLY A 22 -1.76 -6.31 -11.19
CA GLY A 22 -0.68 -6.88 -10.36
C GLY A 22 -0.57 -6.23 -8.98
N ARG A 23 -0.70 -4.90 -8.90
CA ARG A 23 -0.68 -4.16 -7.63
C ARG A 23 -1.84 -4.55 -6.72
N MET A 24 -3.05 -4.67 -7.28
CA MET A 24 -4.22 -5.07 -6.50
C MET A 24 -4.17 -6.55 -6.09
N GLU A 25 -3.56 -7.42 -6.90
CA GLU A 25 -3.29 -8.80 -6.52
C GLU A 25 -2.39 -8.89 -5.28
N GLU A 26 -1.32 -8.08 -5.24
CA GLU A 26 -0.44 -7.97 -4.06
C GLU A 26 -1.23 -7.51 -2.82
N PHE A 27 -2.05 -6.47 -2.96
CA PHE A 27 -2.91 -6.00 -1.87
C PHE A 27 -3.81 -7.11 -1.32
N TYR A 28 -4.52 -7.84 -2.19
CA TYR A 28 -5.40 -8.91 -1.75
C TYR A 28 -4.64 -10.10 -1.17
N TYR A 29 -3.45 -10.41 -1.69
CA TYR A 29 -2.58 -11.40 -1.12
C TYR A 29 -2.17 -11.03 0.31
N HIS A 30 -1.71 -9.80 0.55
CA HIS A 30 -1.38 -9.32 1.89
C HIS A 30 -2.60 -9.31 2.82
N LYS A 31 -3.75 -8.84 2.33
CA LYS A 31 -5.02 -8.81 3.09
C LYS A 31 -5.44 -10.21 3.57
N ASN A 32 -5.24 -11.23 2.74
CA ASN A 32 -5.63 -12.60 3.05
C ASN A 32 -4.62 -13.36 3.92
N THR A 33 -3.35 -12.95 3.93
CA THR A 33 -2.26 -13.65 4.61
C THR A 33 -1.78 -12.96 5.89
N SER A 34 -2.05 -11.67 6.05
CA SER A 34 -1.59 -10.90 7.20
C SER A 34 -2.50 -11.05 8.41
N SER A 35 -1.89 -11.23 9.59
CA SER A 35 -2.57 -11.21 10.89
C SER A 35 -2.41 -9.89 11.65
N PHE A 36 -1.61 -8.94 11.12
CA PHE A 36 -1.17 -7.74 11.86
C PHE A 36 -1.49 -6.42 11.16
N GLY A 37 -1.78 -6.46 9.86
CA GLY A 37 -2.16 -5.30 9.07
C GLY A 37 -3.66 -4.97 9.15
N TYR A 38 -4.00 -3.73 8.86
CA TYR A 38 -5.35 -3.27 8.58
C TYR A 38 -5.46 -2.96 7.09
N PHE A 39 -6.53 -3.43 6.46
CA PHE A 39 -6.71 -3.34 5.02
C PHE A 39 -8.04 -2.66 4.73
N ILE A 40 -7.99 -1.61 3.93
CA ILE A 40 -9.16 -0.84 3.53
C ILE A 40 -9.19 -0.86 2.00
N ASP A 41 -10.20 -1.51 1.44
CA ASP A 41 -10.37 -1.63 -0.01
C ASP A 41 -11.39 -0.62 -0.56
N GLU A 42 -11.48 -0.56 -1.88
CA GLU A 42 -12.31 0.41 -2.56
C GLU A 42 -13.79 0.40 -2.12
N PRO A 43 -14.48 -0.76 -2.00
CA PRO A 43 -15.83 -0.80 -1.45
C PRO A 43 -15.96 -0.16 -0.08
N GLU A 44 -14.97 -0.36 0.80
CA GLU A 44 -14.94 0.22 2.12
C GLU A 44 -14.69 1.73 2.10
N ILE A 45 -13.74 2.20 1.27
CA ILE A 45 -13.48 3.63 1.07
C ILE A 45 -14.74 4.34 0.59
N ARG A 46 -15.40 3.80 -0.45
CA ARG A 46 -16.65 4.37 -0.99
C ARG A 46 -17.77 4.41 0.05
N LYS A 47 -17.91 3.35 0.85
CA LYS A 47 -18.92 3.28 1.92
C LYS A 47 -18.68 4.36 2.99
N ARG A 48 -17.42 4.64 3.31
CA ARG A 48 -17.04 5.64 4.32
C ARG A 48 -17.10 7.07 3.78
N ALA A 49 -16.93 7.25 2.46
CA ALA A 49 -16.94 8.54 1.76
C ALA A 49 -16.11 9.63 2.46
N PRO A 50 -14.82 9.37 2.78
CA PRO A 50 -14.00 10.34 3.49
C PRO A 50 -13.63 11.51 2.56
N ARG A 51 -13.41 12.69 3.15
CA ARG A 51 -12.90 13.85 2.40
C ARG A 51 -11.39 13.79 2.22
N PHE A 52 -10.70 13.19 3.17
CA PHE A 52 -9.25 13.00 3.17
C PHE A 52 -8.90 11.54 3.46
N VAL A 53 -7.81 11.06 2.87
CA VAL A 53 -7.35 9.67 3.03
C VAL A 53 -7.06 9.36 4.51
N SER A 54 -6.49 10.34 5.22
CA SER A 54 -6.24 10.29 6.67
C SER A 54 -7.47 9.94 7.51
N GLU A 55 -8.69 10.30 7.08
CA GLU A 55 -9.92 10.02 7.84
C GLU A 55 -10.24 8.53 7.95
N LEU A 56 -9.75 7.72 7.00
CA LEU A 56 -9.89 6.26 7.03
C LEU A 56 -9.20 5.63 8.25
N PHE A 57 -8.23 6.34 8.84
CA PHE A 57 -7.43 5.86 9.97
C PHE A 57 -8.13 6.01 11.32
N ARG A 58 -9.29 6.67 11.38
CA ARG A 58 -10.06 6.85 12.64
C ARG A 58 -10.46 5.52 13.29
N THR A 59 -10.60 4.47 12.49
CA THR A 59 -10.97 3.12 12.96
C THR A 59 -9.77 2.25 13.31
N ILE A 60 -8.54 2.73 13.11
CA ILE A 60 -7.32 1.94 13.28
C ILE A 60 -6.78 2.13 14.71
N PRO A 61 -6.68 1.06 15.52
CA PRO A 61 -6.10 1.14 16.85
C PRO A 61 -4.67 1.72 16.84
N GLY A 62 -4.44 2.73 17.68
CA GLY A 62 -3.15 3.38 17.80
C GLY A 62 -2.85 4.43 16.72
N ALA A 63 -3.74 4.63 15.75
CA ALA A 63 -3.66 5.77 14.84
C ALA A 63 -4.19 7.04 15.52
N ARG A 64 -3.54 8.17 15.26
CA ARG A 64 -4.02 9.51 15.63
C ARG A 64 -3.96 10.42 14.42
N ILE A 65 -5.00 11.22 14.27
CA ILE A 65 -5.15 12.19 13.19
C ILE A 65 -5.06 13.58 13.81
N GLN A 66 -4.23 14.43 13.24
CA GLN A 66 -4.04 15.82 13.67
C GLN A 66 -4.16 16.73 12.45
N VAL A 67 -4.73 17.91 12.63
CA VAL A 67 -4.81 18.90 11.55
C VAL A 67 -3.40 19.25 11.10
N SER A 68 -3.15 19.09 9.80
CA SER A 68 -1.86 19.43 9.21
C SER A 68 -1.68 20.94 9.12
N ARG A 69 -0.43 21.40 9.11
CA ARG A 69 -0.09 22.79 8.73
C ARG A 69 -0.04 23.00 7.21
N ARG A 70 -0.10 21.92 6.44
CA ARG A 70 -0.07 21.88 4.98
C ARG A 70 -1.47 21.54 4.45
N ILE A 71 -1.71 20.28 4.08
CA ILE A 71 -2.95 19.82 3.44
C ILE A 71 -3.59 18.74 4.31
N GLY A 72 -4.90 18.85 4.52
CA GLY A 72 -5.68 17.81 5.20
C GLY A 72 -5.21 17.57 6.62
N ASN A 73 -4.86 16.32 6.92
CA ASN A 73 -4.41 15.89 8.23
C ASN A 73 -3.12 15.06 8.19
N THR A 74 -2.36 15.13 9.26
CA THR A 74 -1.24 14.24 9.54
C THR A 74 -1.74 12.99 10.26
N VAL A 75 -1.20 11.83 9.88
CA VAL A 75 -1.46 10.55 10.55
C VAL A 75 -0.21 10.13 11.32
N THR A 76 -0.37 9.82 12.60
CA THR A 76 0.68 9.18 13.41
C THR A 76 0.22 7.80 13.86
N LEU A 77 1.12 6.83 13.90
CA LEU A 77 0.89 5.50 14.46
C LEU A 77 1.70 5.38 15.74
N ARG A 78 1.06 5.03 16.86
CA ARG A 78 1.71 4.89 18.17
C ARG A 78 2.56 6.11 18.59
N GLY A 79 2.19 7.31 18.12
CA GLY A 79 2.83 8.57 18.50
C GLY A 79 4.03 9.00 17.66
N CYS A 80 4.30 8.38 16.51
CA CYS A 80 5.31 8.85 15.56
C CYS A 80 4.79 8.83 14.11
N GLN A 81 5.52 9.44 13.18
CA GLN A 81 5.19 9.43 11.75
C GLN A 81 5.50 8.03 11.15
N PRO A 82 4.50 7.34 10.58
CA PRO A 82 4.73 6.09 9.86
C PRO A 82 5.44 6.33 8.53
N ARG A 83 6.01 5.28 7.93
CA ARG A 83 6.52 5.36 6.57
C ARG A 83 5.41 5.15 5.56
N ILE A 84 5.35 6.00 4.54
CA ILE A 84 4.34 5.95 3.49
C ILE A 84 4.97 5.46 2.20
N TRP A 85 4.35 4.44 1.61
CA TRP A 85 4.65 3.89 0.30
C TRP A 85 3.46 4.13 -0.62
N VAL A 86 3.70 4.51 -1.86
CA VAL A 86 2.67 4.68 -2.89
C VAL A 86 3.05 3.80 -4.06
N ASP A 87 2.23 2.81 -4.39
CA ASP A 87 2.46 1.87 -5.50
C ASP A 87 3.87 1.24 -5.49
N GLY A 88 4.34 0.89 -4.29
CA GLY A 88 5.67 0.31 -4.10
C GLY A 88 6.84 1.31 -4.01
N VAL A 89 6.58 2.61 -4.17
CA VAL A 89 7.60 3.66 -4.09
C VAL A 89 7.61 4.33 -2.72
N LYS A 90 8.78 4.39 -2.09
CA LYS A 90 8.99 5.06 -0.80
C LYS A 90 8.87 6.58 -0.96
N THR A 91 8.02 7.22 -0.16
CA THR A 91 7.89 8.68 -0.15
C THR A 91 8.92 9.34 0.78
N GLN A 92 9.21 10.63 0.53
CA GLN A 92 10.19 11.43 1.28
C GLN A 92 9.52 12.30 2.34
N ASP A 93 9.45 11.83 3.59
CA ASP A 93 9.02 12.62 4.77
C ASP A 93 7.83 13.56 4.51
N THR A 94 6.83 13.01 3.81
CA THR A 94 5.61 13.70 3.43
C THR A 94 4.44 13.18 4.26
N GLU A 95 3.39 13.98 4.38
CA GLU A 95 2.13 13.57 5.00
C GLU A 95 1.25 12.79 4.02
N LEU A 96 0.33 11.98 4.57
CA LEU A 96 -0.50 11.10 3.75
C LEU A 96 -1.39 11.85 2.76
N ASP A 97 -2.04 12.91 3.22
CA ASP A 97 -2.97 13.69 2.39
C ASP A 97 -2.26 14.60 1.37
N GLU A 98 -0.93 14.74 1.45
CA GLU A 98 -0.12 15.41 0.43
C GLU A 98 0.25 14.48 -0.74
N VAL A 99 0.32 13.16 -0.51
CA VAL A 99 0.73 12.16 -1.53
C VAL A 99 -0.41 11.32 -2.06
N ALA A 100 -1.56 11.30 -1.39
CA ALA A 100 -2.69 10.46 -1.75
C ALA A 100 -3.99 11.28 -1.77
N ASN A 101 -4.65 11.31 -2.93
CA ASN A 101 -6.00 11.82 -3.08
C ASN A 101 -7.01 10.67 -2.98
N VAL A 102 -8.08 10.83 -2.19
CA VAL A 102 -9.13 9.81 -2.01
C VAL A 102 -9.75 9.32 -3.33
N ASP A 103 -9.86 10.19 -4.33
CA ASP A 103 -10.42 9.86 -5.65
C ASP A 103 -9.48 9.01 -6.50
N GLU A 104 -8.21 8.90 -6.11
CA GLU A 104 -7.17 8.15 -6.82
C GLU A 104 -6.72 6.89 -6.06
N VAL A 105 -7.14 6.73 -4.81
CA VAL A 105 -6.81 5.56 -3.98
C VAL A 105 -7.76 4.39 -4.25
N ALA A 106 -7.20 3.25 -4.63
CA ALA A 106 -7.91 1.97 -4.76
C ALA A 106 -7.96 1.22 -3.44
N ALA A 107 -6.85 1.21 -2.69
CA ALA A 107 -6.76 0.52 -1.41
C ALA A 107 -5.64 1.07 -0.52
N ILE A 108 -5.71 0.74 0.77
CA ILE A 108 -4.72 1.11 1.77
C ILE A 108 -4.41 -0.08 2.66
N GLU A 109 -3.13 -0.28 2.93
CA GLU A 109 -2.62 -1.17 3.97
C GLU A 109 -2.00 -0.35 5.09
N VAL A 110 -2.25 -0.74 6.33
CA VAL A 110 -1.71 -0.06 7.50
C VAL A 110 -1.13 -1.09 8.45
N TYR A 111 0.15 -0.97 8.72
CA TYR A 111 0.91 -1.80 9.64
C TYR A 111 1.39 -0.93 10.81
N PRO A 112 0.76 -0.99 12.00
CA PRO A 112 1.13 -0.14 13.14
C PRO A 112 2.45 -0.52 13.82
N SER A 113 3.21 -1.45 13.25
CA SER A 113 4.54 -1.89 13.69
C SER A 113 5.20 -2.70 12.60
N TRP A 114 6.48 -3.06 12.78
CA TRP A 114 7.19 -3.94 11.87
C TRP A 114 6.63 -5.38 11.82
N ALA A 115 5.90 -5.80 12.85
CA ALA A 115 5.31 -7.14 12.88
C ALA A 115 4.29 -7.29 11.74
N GLY A 116 4.53 -8.26 10.86
CA GLY A 116 3.66 -8.54 9.71
C GLY A 116 3.74 -7.52 8.58
N THR A 117 4.65 -6.54 8.62
CA THR A 117 4.93 -5.67 7.46
C THR A 117 5.66 -6.50 6.39
N PRO A 118 5.20 -6.49 5.13
CA PRO A 118 5.89 -7.15 4.03
C PRO A 118 7.35 -6.67 3.90
N PRO A 119 8.34 -7.56 3.66
CA PRO A 119 9.76 -7.19 3.65
C PRO A 119 10.13 -6.03 2.72
N GLN A 120 9.45 -5.91 1.58
CA GLN A 120 9.65 -4.83 0.61
C GLN A 120 9.24 -3.45 1.15
N TYR A 121 8.35 -3.40 2.14
CA TYR A 121 7.87 -2.16 2.77
C TYR A 121 8.45 -1.91 4.16
N MET A 122 9.37 -2.76 4.60
CA MET A 122 10.12 -2.54 5.83
C MET A 122 11.18 -1.46 5.61
N ASP A 123 10.94 -0.26 6.13
CA ASP A 123 11.96 0.76 6.16
C ASP A 123 13.00 0.46 7.25
N ARG A 124 14.23 0.14 6.83
CA ARG A 124 15.35 -0.16 7.73
C ARG A 124 16.16 1.09 8.09
N GLU A 125 15.98 2.18 7.34
CA GLU A 125 16.77 3.41 7.47
C GLU A 125 16.19 4.31 8.55
N THR A 126 14.86 4.38 8.65
CA THR A 126 14.18 5.11 9.70
C THR A 126 13.51 4.15 10.67
N ARG A 127 13.57 4.44 11.97
CA ARG A 127 12.78 3.73 12.99
C ARG A 127 11.30 4.12 12.88
N ALA A 128 10.70 3.97 11.69
CA ALA A 128 9.30 4.25 11.48
C ALA A 128 8.48 3.35 12.41
N CYS A 129 7.58 3.94 13.18
CA CYS A 129 6.69 3.24 14.12
C CYS A 129 5.55 2.48 13.43
N GLY A 130 5.61 2.34 12.12
CA GLY A 130 4.65 1.63 11.29
C GLY A 130 4.81 2.00 9.82
N THR A 131 4.02 1.34 9.00
CA THR A 131 4.03 1.47 7.54
C THR A 131 2.60 1.68 7.04
N ILE A 132 2.44 2.59 6.10
CA ILE A 132 1.23 2.80 5.32
C ILE A 132 1.59 2.53 3.87
N VAL A 133 0.84 1.65 3.21
CA VAL A 133 0.96 1.38 1.78
C VAL A 133 -0.31 1.87 1.11
N VAL A 134 -0.15 2.70 0.09
CA VAL A 134 -1.23 3.27 -0.70
C VAL A 134 -1.17 2.66 -2.09
N TRP A 135 -2.29 2.12 -2.53
CA TRP A 135 -2.48 1.56 -3.87
C TRP A 135 -3.35 2.51 -4.67
N SER A 136 -2.84 3.01 -5.80
CA SER A 136 -3.62 3.89 -6.68
C SER A 136 -4.51 3.10 -7.64
N ARG A 137 -5.54 3.76 -8.18
CA ARG A 137 -6.47 3.19 -9.17
C ARG A 137 -5.89 3.05 -10.59
N ARG A 138 -4.72 3.62 -10.89
CA ARG A 138 -4.20 3.78 -12.26
C ARG A 138 -2.74 3.37 -12.38
#